data_AF-A0AAV5F3E0-F1
#
_entry.id   AF-A0AAV5F3E0-F1
#
_cell.length_a   1.000
_cell.length_b   1.000
_cell.length_c   1.000
_cell.angle_alpha   90.00
_cell.angle_beta   90.00
_cell.angle_gamma   90.00
#
_symmetry.space_group_name_H-M   'P 1'
#
loop_
_entity.id
_entity.type
_entity.pdbx_description
1 polymer ?
#
loop_
_entity_poly.entity_id
_entity_poly.type
_entity_poly.pdbx_seq_one_letter_code
_entity_poly.pdbx_strand_id
1 'polypeptide(L)'
;MLNMLANAPASERKKPPTGPRGVRISTGGAPPPPQVLAKMEELGFDVAHGYGLTETYGPATICAWKPEWDAPPLAERARIKARQGVPHVMLQDVASKDPVTMETMPCDGRAAWAR
;
A
#
# COMPACT_ATOMS: atom_id res chain seq x y z
N MET A 1 -6.18 6.38 11.53
CA MET A 1 -5.80 5.38 12.57
C MET A 1 -4.30 5.10 12.59
N LEU A 2 -3.66 4.69 11.49
CA LEU A 2 -2.21 4.40 11.48
C LEU A 2 -1.33 5.55 12.02
N ASN A 3 -1.66 6.79 11.64
CA ASN A 3 -0.91 7.96 12.13
C ASN A 3 -1.01 8.14 13.66
N MET A 4 -2.14 7.75 14.27
CA MET A 4 -2.30 7.79 15.73
C MET A 4 -1.40 6.74 16.40
N LEU A 5 -1.39 5.51 15.88
CA LEU A 5 -0.53 4.42 16.38
C LEU A 5 0.96 4.76 16.23
N ALA A 6 1.36 5.25 15.06
CA ALA A 6 2.74 5.61 14.74
C ALA A 6 3.30 6.73 15.63
N ASN A 7 2.44 7.61 16.16
CA ASN A 7 2.85 8.74 16.99
C ASN A 7 2.41 8.61 18.46
N ALA A 8 1.90 7.46 18.89
CA ALA A 8 1.52 7.23 20.29
C ALA A 8 2.73 7.48 21.22
N PRO A 9 2.55 8.03 22.43
CA PRO A 9 3.63 8.19 23.40
C PRO A 9 4.29 6.85 23.76
N ALA A 10 5.59 6.85 24.07
CA ALA A 10 6.32 5.62 24.37
C ALA A 10 5.73 4.83 25.56
N SER A 11 5.15 5.54 26.55
CA SER A 11 4.47 4.96 27.71
C SER A 11 3.20 4.16 27.35
N GLU A 12 2.60 4.43 26.20
CA GLU A 12 1.36 3.77 25.74
C GLU A 12 1.63 2.69 24.68
N ARG A 13 2.86 2.62 24.15
CA ARG A 13 3.23 1.65 23.12
C ARG A 13 3.37 0.25 23.71
N LYS A 14 2.64 -0.70 23.14
CA LYS A 14 2.83 -2.14 23.37
C LYS A 14 3.34 -2.76 22.08
N LYS A 15 4.43 -3.53 22.16
CA LYS A 15 4.91 -4.28 21.00
C LYS A 15 3.88 -5.35 20.64
N PRO A 16 3.44 -5.44 19.37
CA PRO A 16 2.59 -6.54 18.94
C PRO A 16 3.36 -7.87 19.06
N PRO A 17 2.66 -9.00 19.17
CA PRO A 17 3.29 -10.31 19.02
C PRO A 17 3.98 -10.41 17.65
N THR A 18 4.94 -11.32 17.52
CA THR A 18 5.69 -11.56 16.28
C THR A 18 5.43 -12.96 15.71
N GLY A 19 5.91 -13.22 14.49
CA GLY A 19 5.78 -14.52 13.83
C GLY A 19 4.33 -14.84 13.47
N PRO A 20 3.86 -16.10 13.65
CA PRO A 20 2.50 -16.51 13.29
C PRO A 20 1.38 -15.76 14.01
N ARG A 21 1.69 -15.11 15.14
CA ARG A 21 0.74 -14.28 15.90
C ARG A 21 0.91 -12.78 15.62
N GLY A 22 1.70 -12.43 14.62
CA GLY A 22 1.94 -11.07 14.19
C GLY A 22 0.66 -10.32 13.87
N VAL A 23 0.65 -9.01 14.16
CA VAL A 23 -0.49 -8.15 13.79
C VAL A 23 -0.27 -7.64 12.37
N ARG A 24 -1.14 -8.07 11.46
CA ARG A 24 -1.23 -7.53 10.11
C ARG A 24 -2.39 -6.53 10.00
N ILE A 25 -2.10 -5.36 9.46
CA ILE A 25 -3.06 -4.28 9.25
C ILE A 25 -3.30 -4.12 7.74
N SER A 26 -4.56 -4.12 7.33
CA SER A 26 -4.95 -3.69 5.99
C SER A 26 -5.40 -2.23 6.04
N THR A 27 -4.87 -1.38 5.17
CA THR A 27 -5.25 0.03 5.05
C THR A 27 -5.61 0.37 3.61
N GLY A 28 -6.53 1.30 3.41
CA GLY A 28 -6.94 1.77 2.09
C GLY A 28 -7.76 3.06 2.14
N GLY A 29 -8.40 3.39 1.03
CA GLY A 29 -9.17 4.63 0.84
C GLY A 29 -8.26 5.80 0.51
N ALA A 30 -7.47 6.28 1.48
CA ALA A 30 -6.46 7.32 1.26
C ALA A 30 -5.05 6.71 1.18
N PRO A 31 -4.15 7.25 0.33
CA PRO A 31 -2.79 6.76 0.23
C PRO A 31 -2.05 6.98 1.57
N PRO A 32 -1.55 5.92 2.23
CA PRO A 32 -0.83 6.05 3.48
C PRO A 32 0.54 6.72 3.23
N PRO A 33 0.92 7.75 4.02
CA PRO A 33 2.24 8.36 3.88
C PRO A 33 3.35 7.34 4.16
N PRO A 34 4.41 7.25 3.31
CA PRO A 34 5.51 6.31 3.52
C PRO A 34 6.15 6.40 4.91
N GLN A 35 6.27 7.60 5.48
CA GLN A 35 6.81 7.77 6.83
C GLN A 35 5.96 7.11 7.93
N VAL A 36 4.64 7.07 7.75
CA VAL A 36 3.75 6.37 8.69
C VAL A 36 3.96 4.86 8.55
N LEU A 37 4.07 4.33 7.33
CA LEU A 37 4.34 2.91 7.09
C LEU A 37 5.68 2.47 7.68
N ALA A 38 6.74 3.28 7.53
CA ALA A 38 8.04 3.02 8.11
C ALA A 38 7.97 2.91 9.65
N LYS A 39 7.32 3.89 10.30
CA LYS A 39 7.11 3.87 11.76
C LYS A 39 6.30 2.66 12.22
N MET A 40 5.25 2.28 11.49
CA MET A 40 4.44 1.11 11.84
C MET A 40 5.26 -0.19 11.79
N GLU A 41 6.15 -0.31 10.80
CA GLU A 41 7.05 -1.46 10.68
C GLU A 41 8.12 -1.50 11.78
N GLU A 42 8.70 -0.35 12.16
CA GLU A 42 9.59 -0.24 13.33
C GLU A 42 8.90 -0.64 14.64
N LEU A 43 7.60 -0.35 14.74
CA LEU A 43 6.76 -0.74 15.87
C LEU A 43 6.36 -2.23 15.82
N GLY A 44 6.75 -2.97 14.77
CA GLY A 44 6.52 -4.41 14.63
C GLY A 44 5.20 -4.79 13.96
N PHE A 45 4.50 -3.84 13.33
CA PHE A 45 3.28 -4.12 12.57
C PHE A 45 3.59 -4.41 11.10
N ASP A 46 2.88 -5.37 10.52
CA ASP A 46 2.90 -5.60 9.08
C ASP A 46 1.72 -4.87 8.44
N VAL A 47 1.99 -3.88 7.58
CA VAL A 47 0.94 -3.09 6.92
C VAL A 47 0.85 -3.44 5.44
N ALA A 48 -0.34 -3.85 5.00
CA ALA A 48 -0.71 -4.04 3.61
C ALA A 48 -1.60 -2.87 3.14
N HIS A 49 -1.29 -2.31 1.98
CA HIS A 49 -2.07 -1.24 1.36
C HIS A 49 -2.95 -1.78 0.24
N GLY A 50 -4.24 -1.45 0.26
CA GLY A 50 -5.19 -1.71 -0.80
C GLY A 50 -5.83 -0.43 -1.29
N TYR A 51 -6.11 -0.39 -2.60
CA TYR A 51 -6.87 0.69 -3.23
C TYR A 51 -8.15 0.10 -3.84
N GLY A 52 -9.23 0.88 -3.82
CA GLY A 52 -10.49 0.50 -4.43
C GLY A 52 -11.50 1.64 -4.34
N LEU A 53 -12.57 1.48 -5.10
CA LEU A 53 -13.73 2.37 -5.08
C LEU A 53 -14.93 1.61 -4.53
N THR A 54 -15.97 2.35 -4.13
CA THR A 54 -17.23 1.74 -3.69
C THR A 54 -17.87 0.89 -4.79
N GLU A 55 -17.65 1.27 -6.04
CA GLU A 55 -18.15 0.67 -7.28
C GLU A 55 -17.46 -0.66 -7.62
N THR A 56 -16.29 -0.93 -7.03
CA THR A 56 -15.46 -2.11 -7.36
C THR A 56 -15.48 -3.17 -6.26
N TYR A 57 -16.37 -3.06 -5.26
CA TYR A 57 -16.47 -3.99 -4.12
C TYR A 57 -15.10 -4.30 -3.46
N GLY A 58 -14.26 -3.26 -3.31
CA GLY A 58 -12.81 -3.38 -3.18
C GLY A 58 -12.22 -4.24 -2.02
N PRO A 59 -10.89 -4.34 -1.94
CA PRO A 59 -9.90 -3.60 -2.73
C PRO A 59 -9.81 -4.09 -4.18
N ALA A 60 -9.76 -3.14 -5.12
CA ALA A 60 -9.53 -3.43 -6.53
C ALA A 60 -8.06 -3.79 -6.79
N THR A 61 -7.12 -3.11 -6.13
CA THR A 61 -5.69 -3.42 -6.19
C THR A 61 -5.10 -3.55 -4.80
N ILE A 62 -4.07 -4.39 -4.67
CA ILE A 62 -3.31 -4.56 -3.43
C ILE A 62 -1.82 -4.45 -3.70
N CYS A 63 -1.09 -3.84 -2.77
CA CYS A 63 0.38 -3.92 -2.75
C CYS A 63 0.80 -5.32 -2.29
N ALA A 64 0.71 -6.29 -3.21
CA ALA A 64 1.13 -7.67 -2.98
C ALA A 64 2.64 -7.71 -2.74
N TRP A 65 3.03 -7.91 -1.47
CA TRP A 65 4.43 -7.92 -1.06
C TRP A 65 5.20 -9.06 -1.71
N LYS A 66 6.43 -8.79 -2.12
CA LYS A 66 7.33 -9.77 -2.73
C LYS A 66 8.59 -9.95 -1.88
N PRO A 67 9.15 -11.16 -1.76
CA PRO A 67 10.31 -11.43 -0.90
C PRO A 67 11.54 -10.55 -1.21
N GLU A 68 11.76 -10.18 -2.47
CA GLU A 68 12.88 -9.31 -2.85
C GLU A 68 12.78 -7.90 -2.23
N TRP A 69 11.60 -7.50 -1.76
CA TRP A 69 11.39 -6.22 -1.10
C TRP A 69 11.71 -6.23 0.39
N ASP A 70 12.09 -7.38 0.96
CA ASP A 70 12.62 -7.44 2.33
C ASP A 70 14.05 -6.88 2.42
N ALA A 71 14.82 -6.92 1.32
CA ALA A 71 16.22 -6.54 1.26
C ALA A 71 16.51 -5.02 1.31
N PRO A 72 15.74 -4.13 0.64
CA PRO A 72 16.00 -2.69 0.66
C PRO A 72 15.90 -2.06 2.05
N PRO A 73 16.49 -0.87 2.25
CA PRO A 73 16.33 -0.10 3.48
C PRO A 73 14.86 0.22 3.77
N LEU A 74 14.53 0.38 5.06
CA LEU A 74 13.17 0.65 5.54
C LEU A 74 12.45 1.77 4.77
N ALA A 75 13.15 2.88 4.47
CA ALA A 75 12.57 4.00 3.73
C ALA A 75 12.10 3.60 2.32
N GLU A 76 12.84 2.72 1.65
CA GLU A 76 12.49 2.22 0.32
C GLU A 76 11.37 1.19 0.41
N ARG A 77 11.43 0.28 1.39
CA ARG A 77 10.32 -0.65 1.68
C ARG A 77 9.01 0.10 1.90
N ALA A 78 9.05 1.17 2.71
CA ALA A 78 7.88 1.99 2.98
C ALA A 78 7.34 2.72 1.74
N ARG A 79 8.22 3.17 0.83
CA ARG A 79 7.81 3.71 -0.48
C ARG A 79 7.15 2.66 -1.36
N ILE A 80 7.67 1.43 -1.36
CA ILE A 80 7.06 0.32 -2.09
C ILE A 80 5.68 -0.01 -1.50
N LYS A 81 5.57 -0.17 -0.17
CA LYS A 81 4.29 -0.44 0.52
C LYS A 81 3.22 0.62 0.29
N ALA A 82 3.61 1.86 -0.01
CA ALA A 82 2.67 2.95 -0.29
C ALA A 82 2.02 2.87 -1.67
N ARG A 83 2.53 2.06 -2.60
CA ARG A 83 1.95 1.90 -3.95
C ARG A 83 0.56 1.27 -3.85
N GLN A 84 -0.34 1.64 -4.78
CA GLN A 84 -1.69 1.04 -4.89
C GLN A 84 -1.62 -0.45 -5.29
N GLY A 85 -0.50 -0.85 -5.89
CA GLY A 85 -0.13 -2.24 -6.11
C GLY A 85 -0.66 -2.81 -7.43
N VAL A 86 -1.00 -4.10 -7.39
CA VAL A 86 -1.41 -4.91 -8.54
C VAL A 86 -2.88 -5.31 -8.42
N PRO A 87 -3.54 -5.72 -9.51
CA PRO A 87 -4.93 -6.20 -9.46
C PRO A 87 -5.14 -7.23 -8.37
N HIS A 88 -6.18 -7.05 -7.56
CA HIS A 88 -6.66 -8.07 -6.66
C HIS A 88 -7.24 -9.22 -7.49
N VAL A 89 -7.16 -10.45 -6.99
CA VAL A 89 -7.59 -11.66 -7.73
C VAL A 89 -9.06 -11.67 -8.17
N MET A 90 -9.88 -10.81 -7.58
CA MET A 90 -11.31 -10.66 -7.89
C MET A 90 -11.60 -9.54 -8.90
N LEU A 91 -10.59 -8.75 -9.30
CA LEU A 91 -10.76 -7.67 -10.25
C LEU A 91 -10.67 -8.22 -11.68
N GLN A 92 -11.63 -7.86 -12.54
CA GLN A 92 -11.62 -8.28 -13.94
C GLN A 92 -10.46 -7.66 -14.72
N ASP A 93 -10.30 -6.32 -14.66
CA ASP A 93 -9.26 -5.60 -15.38
C ASP A 93 -8.98 -4.21 -14.75
N VAL A 94 -7.79 -3.68 -15.01
CA VAL A 94 -7.40 -2.29 -14.75
C VAL A 94 -6.36 -1.84 -15.77
N ALA A 95 -6.59 -0.68 -16.38
CA ALA A 95 -5.67 -0.12 -17.37
C ALA A 95 -5.69 1.40 -17.34
N SER A 96 -4.56 2.02 -17.64
CA SER A 96 -4.50 3.42 -18.03
C SER A 96 -4.95 3.54 -19.49
N LYS A 97 -5.82 4.50 -19.77
CA LYS A 97 -6.43 4.72 -21.08
C LYS A 97 -6.13 6.14 -21.55
N ASP A 98 -5.81 6.30 -22.82
CA ASP A 98 -5.77 7.63 -23.45
C ASP A 98 -7.18 8.24 -23.42
N PRO A 99 -7.37 9.48 -22.94
CA PRO A 99 -8.69 10.03 -22.68
C PRO A 99 -9.47 10.41 -23.95
N VAL A 100 -8.83 10.41 -25.13
CA VAL A 100 -9.46 10.76 -26.41
C VAL A 100 -9.77 9.50 -27.23
N THR A 101 -8.77 8.65 -27.40
CA THR A 101 -8.83 7.44 -28.23
C THR A 101 -9.36 6.24 -27.47
N MET A 102 -9.29 6.25 -26.12
CA MET A 102 -9.60 5.12 -25.24
C MET A 102 -8.72 3.88 -25.48
N GLU A 103 -7.58 4.05 -26.15
CA GLU A 103 -6.59 2.99 -26.31
C GLU A 103 -5.82 2.75 -24.99
N THR A 104 -5.39 1.50 -24.77
CA THR A 104 -4.59 1.13 -23.59
C THR A 104 -3.19 1.72 -23.68
N MET A 105 -2.78 2.45 -22.64
CA MET A 105 -1.43 2.99 -22.54
C MET A 105 -0.41 1.95 -22.05
N PRO A 106 0.87 2.05 -22.43
CA PRO A 106 1.93 1.19 -21.90
C PRO A 106 2.08 1.29 -20.37
N CYS A 107 2.40 0.16 -19.73
CA CYS A 107 2.66 0.06 -18.28
C CYS A 107 4.11 0.41 -17.92
N ASP A 108 4.61 1.57 -18.35
CA ASP A 108 6.02 1.99 -18.17
C ASP A 108 6.21 3.05 -17.07
N GLY A 109 5.13 3.45 -16.39
CA GLY A 109 5.13 4.48 -15.36
C GLY A 109 5.29 5.91 -15.89
N ARG A 110 5.20 6.13 -17.21
CA ARG A 110 5.36 7.44 -17.86
C ARG A 110 4.05 8.06 -18.33
N ALA A 111 2.91 7.51 -17.92
CA ALA A 111 1.60 8.08 -18.21
C ALA A 111 1.50 9.50 -17.62
N ALA A 112 1.83 10.50 -18.44
CA ALA A 112 1.70 11.90 -18.10
C ALA A 112 0.28 12.35 -18.45
N TRP A 113 -0.54 12.62 -17.46
CA TRP A 113 -1.68 13.51 -17.64
C TRP A 113 -1.13 14.92 -17.81
N ALA A 114 -0.73 15.27 -19.04
CA ALA A 114 -0.30 16.62 -19.39
C ALA A 114 -1.40 17.31 -20.21
N ARG A 115 -2.08 18.25 -19.57
CA ARG A 115 -2.49 19.52 -20.20
C ARG A 115 -2.06 20.64 -19.26
#